data_AF-A0A258MSC1-F1
#
_entry.id   AF-A0A258MSC1-F1
#
_cell.length_a   1.000
_cell.length_b   1.000
_cell.length_c   1.000
_cell.angle_alpha   90.00
_cell.angle_beta   90.00
_cell.angle_gamma   90.00
#
_symmetry.space_group_name_H-M   'P 1'
#
loop_
_entity.id
_entity.type
_entity.pdbx_description
1 polymer ?
#
loop_
_entity_poly.entity_id
_entity_poly.type
_entity_poly.pdbx_seq_one_letter_code
_entity_poly.pdbx_strand_id
1 'polypeptide(L)'
;MSIVSTTSLKLTEEIKLQATNAAKELGMTPHAFMVEAIKQASINAEIRRNFIQQANIAREGVIKNGKVFESDKVFEAMKSRIAGKKSTLKVSNW
;
A
#
# COMPACT_ATOMS: atom_id res chain seq x y z
N MET A 1 -23.28 2.11 12.71
CA MET A 1 -22.80 3.40 13.27
C MET A 1 -21.37 3.16 13.72
N SER A 2 -20.39 3.89 13.17
CA SER A 2 -19.00 3.72 13.59
C SER A 2 -18.83 4.24 15.01
N ILE A 3 -18.25 3.45 15.90
CA ILE A 3 -17.96 3.85 17.27
C ILE A 3 -16.77 4.81 17.20
N VAL A 4 -16.95 6.05 17.66
CA VAL A 4 -15.86 7.04 17.76
C VAL A 4 -15.30 6.99 19.17
N SER A 5 -13.98 6.78 19.30
CA SER A 5 -13.26 6.81 20.57
C SER A 5 -12.17 7.88 20.57
N THR A 6 -11.95 8.50 21.72
CA THR A 6 -10.90 9.49 21.90
C THR A 6 -9.63 8.80 22.39
N THR A 7 -8.50 9.05 21.72
CA THR A 7 -7.18 8.59 22.15
C THR A 7 -6.25 9.79 22.26
N SER A 8 -5.69 10.02 23.45
CA SER A 8 -4.73 11.11 23.68
C SER A 8 -3.33 10.71 23.20
N LEU A 9 -2.78 11.45 22.24
CA LEU A 9 -1.43 11.24 21.71
C LEU A 9 -0.48 12.31 22.25
N LYS A 10 0.60 11.89 22.90
CA LYS A 10 1.70 12.78 23.26
C LYS A 10 2.64 12.92 22.07
N LEU A 11 2.97 14.16 21.73
CA LEU A 11 3.91 14.51 20.66
C LEU A 11 5.09 15.25 21.25
N THR A 12 6.25 15.08 20.65
CA THR A 12 7.37 15.98 20.91
C THR A 12 7.05 17.36 20.33
N GLU A 13 7.64 18.41 20.88
CA GLU A 13 7.43 19.78 20.38
C GLU A 13 7.85 19.92 18.90
N GLU A 14 8.88 19.18 18.49
CA GLU A 14 9.34 19.13 17.10
C GLU A 14 8.24 18.60 16.16
N ILE A 15 7.65 17.44 16.46
CA ILE A 15 6.60 16.84 15.62
C ILE A 15 5.35 17.71 15.61
N LYS A 16 5.00 18.30 16.76
CA LYS A 16 3.87 19.22 16.85
C LYS A 16 4.06 20.45 15.96
N LEU A 17 5.28 21.02 15.92
CA LEU A 17 5.60 22.15 15.05
C LEU A 17 5.55 21.75 13.57
N GLN A 18 6.14 20.62 13.20
CA GLN A 18 6.11 20.09 11.83
C GLN A 18 4.67 19.86 11.34
N ALA A 19 3.83 19.21 12.16
CA ALA A 19 2.43 18.98 11.83
C ALA A 19 1.64 20.29 11.69
N THR A 20 1.93 21.29 12.53
CA THR A 20 1.28 22.60 12.45
C THR A 20 1.64 23.34 11.16
N ASN A 21 2.91 23.31 10.77
CA ASN A 21 3.38 23.95 9.54
C ASN A 21 2.78 23.27 8.30
N ALA A 22 2.83 21.93 8.24
CA ALA A 22 2.24 21.16 7.15
C ALA A 22 0.72 21.39 7.03
N ALA A 23 0.01 21.42 8.17
CA ALA A 23 -1.41 21.71 8.20
C ALA A 23 -1.72 23.11 7.64
N LYS A 24 -0.92 24.12 8.01
CA LYS A 24 -1.05 25.49 7.50
C LYS A 24 -0.86 25.57 5.99
N GLU A 25 0.17 24.92 5.45
CA GLU A 25 0.43 24.88 4.00
C GLU A 25 -0.72 24.21 3.22
N LEU A 26 -1.35 23.22 3.82
CA LEU A 26 -2.48 22.48 3.23
C LEU A 26 -3.85 23.11 3.54
N GLY A 27 -3.91 24.24 4.24
CA GLY A 27 -5.17 24.92 4.60
C GLY A 27 -6.08 24.12 5.54
N MET A 28 -5.51 23.27 6.40
CA MET A 28 -6.25 22.43 7.34
C MET A 28 -5.86 22.70 8.80
N THR A 29 -6.65 22.21 9.75
CA THR A 29 -6.29 22.28 11.17
C THR A 29 -5.21 21.25 11.51
N PRO A 30 -4.32 21.51 12.49
CA PRO A 30 -3.32 20.52 12.92
C PRO A 30 -3.96 19.19 13.34
N HIS A 31 -5.13 19.22 14.00
CA HIS A 31 -5.86 18.01 14.37
C HIS A 31 -6.30 17.20 13.15
N ALA A 32 -6.92 17.84 12.16
CA ALA A 32 -7.35 17.17 10.92
C ALA A 32 -6.15 16.56 10.17
N PHE A 33 -5.04 17.31 10.09
CA PHE A 33 -3.80 16.81 9.51
C PHE A 33 -3.30 15.55 10.20
N MET A 34 -3.22 15.56 11.53
CA MET A 34 -2.73 14.41 12.30
C MET A 34 -3.62 13.17 12.14
N VAL A 35 -4.94 13.35 12.16
CA VAL A 35 -5.89 12.24 11.96
C VAL A 35 -5.74 11.64 10.57
N GLU A 36 -5.65 12.47 9.52
CA GLU A 36 -5.45 11.97 8.17
C GLU A 36 -4.07 11.31 7.99
N ALA A 37 -3.02 11.87 8.60
CA ALA A 37 -1.69 11.27 8.58
C ALA A 37 -1.67 9.86 9.20
N ILE A 38 -2.34 9.68 10.36
CA ILE A 38 -2.48 8.37 11.00
C ILE A 38 -3.24 7.41 10.09
N LYS A 39 -4.37 7.86 9.51
CA LYS A 39 -5.16 7.05 8.58
C LYS A 39 -4.34 6.59 7.37
N GLN A 40 -3.61 7.50 6.72
CA GLN A 40 -2.74 7.16 5.60
C GLN A 40 -1.64 6.19 6.01
N ALA A 41 -1.01 6.40 7.17
CA ALA A 41 -0.01 5.49 7.71
C ALA A 41 -0.58 4.09 7.98
N SER A 42 -1.79 3.99 8.53
CA SER A 42 -2.49 2.72 8.78
C SER A 42 -2.79 1.98 7.47
N ILE A 43 -3.31 2.67 6.46
CA ILE A 43 -3.57 2.10 5.13
C ILE A 43 -2.27 1.59 4.50
N ASN A 44 -1.21 2.40 4.52
CA ASN A 44 0.08 2.01 3.96
C ASN A 44 0.68 0.80 4.68
N ALA A 45 0.55 0.72 6.00
CA ALA A 45 0.99 -0.43 6.78
C ALA A 45 0.23 -1.71 6.42
N GLU A 46 -1.09 -1.62 6.19
CA GLU A 46 -1.92 -2.74 5.75
C GLU A 46 -1.57 -3.21 4.34
N ILE A 47 -1.45 -2.27 3.38
CA ILE A 47 -1.01 -2.57 2.00
C ILE A 47 0.34 -3.28 2.01
N ARG A 48 1.30 -2.76 2.78
CA ARG A 48 2.63 -3.36 2.90
C ARG A 48 2.56 -4.77 3.47
N ARG A 49 1.78 -4.99 4.52
CA ARG A 49 1.60 -6.31 5.14
C ARG A 49 1.04 -7.32 4.14
N ASN A 50 -0.01 -6.92 3.42
CA ASN A 50 -0.65 -7.76 2.41
C ASN A 50 0.29 -8.07 1.24
N PHE A 51 1.08 -7.09 0.80
CA PHE A 51 2.08 -7.28 -0.25
C PHE A 51 3.15 -8.30 0.16
N ILE A 52 3.71 -8.17 1.36
CA ILE A 52 4.71 -9.11 1.89
C ILE A 52 4.11 -10.52 2.02
N GLN A 53 2.89 -10.63 2.53
CA GLN A 53 2.21 -11.92 2.65
C GLN A 53 2.02 -12.59 1.27
N GLN A 54 1.57 -11.84 0.27
CA GLN A 54 1.40 -12.35 -1.09
C GLN A 54 2.75 -12.78 -1.71
N ALA A 55 3.81 -12.00 -1.48
CA ALA A 55 5.15 -12.33 -1.95
C ALA A 55 5.66 -13.64 -1.32
N ASN A 56 5.42 -13.85 -0.02
CA ASN A 56 5.79 -15.09 0.66
C ASN A 56 5.02 -16.30 0.11
N ILE A 57 3.70 -16.17 -0.09
CA ILE A 57 2.86 -17.21 -0.69
C ILE A 57 3.35 -17.55 -2.10
N ALA A 58 3.65 -16.54 -2.92
CA ALA A 58 4.17 -16.76 -4.27
C ALA A 58 5.52 -17.48 -4.25
N ARG A 59 6.43 -17.07 -3.35
CA ARG A 59 7.74 -17.70 -3.17
C ARG A 59 7.62 -19.17 -2.76
N GLU A 60 6.78 -19.47 -1.76
CA GLU A 60 6.51 -20.85 -1.35
C GLU A 60 5.92 -21.68 -2.48
N GLY A 61 5.03 -21.08 -3.29
CA GLY A 61 4.47 -21.70 -4.48
C GLY A 61 5.57 -22.12 -5.47
N VAL A 62 6.45 -21.19 -5.84
CA VAL A 62 7.58 -21.45 -6.75
C VAL A 62 8.48 -22.56 -6.21
N ILE A 63 8.82 -22.52 -4.92
CA ILE A 63 9.66 -23.56 -4.28
C ILE A 63 9.00 -24.95 -4.39
N LYS A 64 7.66 -25.03 -4.24
CA LYS A 64 6.92 -26.30 -4.24
C LYS A 64 6.67 -26.85 -5.64
N ASN A 65 6.39 -26.00 -6.62
CA ASN A 65 5.85 -26.42 -7.92
C ASN A 65 6.63 -25.93 -9.14
N GLY A 66 7.65 -25.08 -8.94
CA GLY A 66 8.47 -24.51 -10.02
C GLY A 66 7.73 -23.56 -10.95
N LYS A 67 6.46 -23.21 -10.69
CA LYS A 67 5.64 -22.41 -11.61
C LYS A 67 5.93 -20.93 -11.47
N VAL A 68 6.32 -20.30 -12.57
CA VAL A 68 6.65 -18.87 -12.68
C VAL A 68 5.97 -18.24 -13.89
N PHE A 69 6.05 -16.91 -13.99
CA PHE A 69 5.71 -16.18 -15.20
C PHE A 69 6.96 -15.48 -15.73
N GLU A 70 7.18 -15.57 -17.04
CA GLU A 70 8.23 -14.78 -17.69
C GLU A 70 7.92 -13.29 -17.57
N SER A 71 8.91 -12.49 -17.16
CA SER A 71 8.75 -11.05 -16.92
C SER A 71 8.18 -10.32 -18.13
N ASP A 72 8.71 -10.60 -19.31
CA ASP A 72 8.34 -9.91 -20.55
C ASP A 72 6.88 -10.19 -20.90
N LYS A 73 6.41 -11.43 -20.68
CA LYS A 73 5.01 -11.81 -20.86
C LYS A 73 4.08 -11.17 -19.85
N VAL A 74 4.54 -10.95 -18.61
CA VAL A 74 3.80 -10.18 -17.61
C VAL A 74 3.64 -8.73 -18.05
N PHE A 75 4.70 -8.09 -18.54
CA PHE A 75 4.63 -6.70 -19.05
C PHE A 75 3.74 -6.58 -20.29
N GLU A 76 3.85 -7.49 -21.25
CA GLU A 76 2.96 -7.56 -22.43
C GLU A 76 1.49 -7.72 -22.02
N ALA A 77 1.22 -8.60 -21.04
CA ALA A 77 -0.11 -8.81 -20.50
C ALA A 77 -0.67 -7.56 -19.82
N MET A 78 0.15 -6.81 -19.07
CA MET A 78 -0.27 -5.55 -18.45
C MET A 78 -0.61 -4.50 -19.50
N LYS A 79 0.23 -4.32 -20.52
CA LYS A 79 -0.05 -3.39 -21.64
C LYS A 79 -1.33 -3.77 -22.37
N SER A 80 -1.55 -5.06 -22.63
CA SER A 80 -2.76 -5.57 -23.28
C SER A 80 -4.02 -5.26 -22.47
N ARG A 81 -3.97 -5.43 -21.14
CA ARG A 81 -5.08 -5.09 -20.25
C ARG A 81 -5.41 -3.60 -20.27
N ILE A 82 -4.40 -2.73 -20.24
CA ILE A 82 -4.58 -1.27 -20.34
C ILE A 82 -5.26 -0.91 -21.66
N ALA A 83 -4.94 -1.62 -22.75
CA ALA A 83 -5.56 -1.45 -24.06
C ALA A 83 -6.95 -2.12 -24.21
N GLY A 84 -7.54 -2.63 -23.13
CA GLY A 84 -8.84 -3.32 -23.15
C GLY A 84 -8.83 -4.72 -23.80
N LYS A 85 -7.64 -5.28 -24.10
CA LYS A 85 -7.49 -6.61 -24.70
C LYS A 85 -7.37 -7.69 -23.63
N LYS A 86 -7.86 -8.89 -23.92
CA LYS A 86 -7.69 -10.05 -23.03
C LYS A 86 -6.22 -10.43 -22.92
N SER A 87 -5.75 -10.65 -21.70
CA SER A 87 -4.38 -11.12 -21.44
C SER A 87 -4.23 -12.60 -21.78
N THR A 88 -3.12 -12.95 -22.43
CA THR A 88 -2.74 -14.33 -22.77
C THR A 88 -1.58 -14.83 -21.90
N LEU A 89 -1.41 -14.27 -20.69
CA LEU A 89 -0.33 -14.66 -19.79
C LEU A 89 -0.40 -16.15 -19.46
N LYS A 90 0.70 -16.87 -19.73
CA LYS A 90 0.83 -18.31 -19.45
C LYS A 90 1.88 -18.56 -18.37
N VAL A 91 1.57 -19.52 -17.52
CA VAL A 91 2.52 -20.03 -16.51
C VAL A 91 3.60 -20.87 -17.21
N SER A 92 4.83 -20.72 -16.74
CA SER A 92 6.05 -21.40 -17.20
C SER A 92 6.71 -22.10 -16.02
N ASN A 93 7.68 -22.98 -16.27
CA ASN A 93 8.46 -23.60 -15.19
C ASN A 93 9.82 -22.89 -15.04
N TRP A 94 10.26 -22.71 -13.80
CA TRP A 94 11.58 -22.22 -13.41
C TRP A 94 12.65 -23.23 -13.79
#